data_AF-A0A3B9GZY7-F1
#
_entry.id   AF-A0A3B9GZY7-F1
#
_cell.length_a   1.000
_cell.length_b   1.000
_cell.length_c   1.000
_cell.angle_alpha   90.00
_cell.angle_beta   90.00
_cell.angle_gamma   90.00
#
_symmetry.space_group_name_H-M   'P 1'
#
loop_
_entity.id
_entity.type
_entity.pdbx_description
1 polymer ?
#
loop_
_entity_poly.entity_id
_entity_poly.type
_entity_poly.pdbx_seq_one_letter_code
_entity_poly.pdbx_strand_id
1 'polypeptide(L)'
;MSRLILAAIFALAAPVASADAASSAKELARCQAMSATFKPKQKEIAKLKDARDEQAEIVETKGEAWDDVEVMRNASRKHAKTADAAKADYEAAKADLLRMELGLQEAVTALNADFEAYNQTCATQK
;
A
#
# COMPACT_ATOMS: atom_id res chain seq x y z
N MET A 1 -66.00 9.01 -50.09
CA MET A 1 -65.76 8.12 -48.93
C MET A 1 -64.79 7.04 -49.37
N SER A 2 -63.49 7.28 -49.20
CA SER A 2 -62.42 6.36 -49.61
C SER A 2 -61.56 6.02 -48.39
N ARG A 3 -61.14 4.75 -48.35
CA ARG A 3 -60.75 3.99 -47.17
C ARG A 3 -59.44 4.47 -46.54
N LEU A 4 -59.41 4.37 -45.21
CA LEU A 4 -58.33 4.69 -44.28
C LEU A 4 -56.99 4.06 -44.70
N ILE A 5 -55.96 4.89 -44.75
CA ILE A 5 -54.55 4.49 -44.73
C ILE A 5 -54.22 4.10 -43.29
N LEU A 6 -54.11 2.79 -43.00
CA LEU A 6 -53.45 2.34 -41.77
C LEU A 6 -51.94 2.33 -42.03
N ALA A 7 -51.24 3.31 -41.48
CA ALA A 7 -49.79 3.31 -41.37
C ALA A 7 -49.39 2.18 -40.41
N ALA A 8 -48.73 1.15 -40.94
CA ALA A 8 -48.04 0.15 -40.15
C ALA A 8 -46.78 0.78 -39.56
N ILE A 9 -46.87 1.26 -38.31
CA ILE A 9 -45.70 1.60 -37.51
C ILE A 9 -45.14 0.27 -37.00
N PHE A 10 -44.23 -0.31 -37.79
CA PHE A 10 -43.43 -1.44 -37.36
C PHE A 10 -42.54 -1.01 -36.19
N ALA A 11 -42.65 -1.79 -35.11
CA ALA A 11 -41.90 -1.64 -33.88
C ALA A 11 -40.39 -1.58 -34.13
N LEU A 12 -39.76 -0.48 -33.71
CA LEU A 12 -38.33 -0.42 -33.41
C LEU A 12 -38.17 -0.29 -31.89
N ALA A 13 -38.59 -1.33 -31.17
CA ALA A 13 -38.07 -1.57 -29.83
C ALA A 13 -36.69 -2.22 -29.98
N ALA A 14 -35.66 -1.39 -30.20
CA ALA A 14 -34.29 -1.85 -30.13
C ALA A 14 -34.00 -2.35 -28.71
N PRO A 15 -33.31 -3.50 -28.54
CA PRO A 15 -33.02 -4.05 -27.23
C PRO A 15 -31.96 -3.19 -26.53
N VAL A 16 -32.39 -2.29 -25.65
CA VAL A 16 -31.51 -1.57 -24.71
C VAL A 16 -30.96 -2.47 -23.60
N ALA A 17 -31.44 -3.72 -23.49
CA ALA A 17 -31.08 -4.64 -22.41
C ALA A 17 -29.65 -5.24 -22.51
N SER A 18 -28.94 -5.10 -23.63
CA SER A 18 -27.60 -5.70 -23.80
C SER A 18 -26.44 -4.79 -23.38
N ALA A 19 -26.68 -3.50 -23.16
CA ALA A 19 -25.63 -2.58 -22.71
C ALA A 19 -25.36 -2.70 -21.20
N ASP A 20 -26.40 -2.86 -20.38
CA ASP A 20 -26.30 -2.97 -18.92
C ASP A 20 -25.73 -4.32 -18.43
N ALA A 21 -25.93 -5.39 -19.21
CA ALA A 21 -25.36 -6.71 -18.90
C ALA A 21 -23.84 -6.77 -19.18
N ALA A 22 -23.37 -6.03 -20.20
CA ALA A 22 -21.95 -5.97 -20.55
C ALA A 22 -21.16 -5.05 -19.61
N SER A 23 -21.76 -3.96 -19.11
CA SER A 23 -21.16 -3.09 -18.10
C SER A 23 -21.02 -3.78 -16.74
N SER A 24 -22.07 -4.49 -16.28
CA SER A 24 -22.04 -5.26 -15.02
C SER A 24 -20.99 -6.39 -15.02
N ALA A 25 -20.86 -7.14 -16.12
CA ALA A 25 -19.83 -8.18 -16.22
C ALA A 25 -18.39 -7.61 -16.16
N LYS A 26 -18.16 -6.44 -16.78
CA LYS A 26 -16.87 -5.74 -16.73
C LYS A 26 -16.57 -5.18 -15.33
N GLU A 27 -17.57 -4.65 -14.65
CA GLU A 27 -17.44 -4.17 -13.27
C GLU A 27 -17.15 -5.30 -12.29
N LEU A 28 -17.86 -6.43 -12.41
CA LEU A 28 -17.59 -7.62 -11.61
C LEU A 28 -16.16 -8.13 -11.82
N ALA A 29 -15.69 -8.21 -13.07
CA ALA A 29 -14.33 -8.61 -13.39
C ALA A 29 -13.28 -7.65 -12.78
N ARG A 30 -13.53 -6.34 -12.83
CA ARG A 30 -12.69 -5.33 -12.16
C ARG A 30 -12.64 -5.57 -10.64
N CYS A 31 -13.79 -5.78 -10.02
CA CYS A 31 -13.89 -6.00 -8.58
C CYS A 31 -13.16 -7.28 -8.14
N GLN A 32 -13.28 -8.37 -8.90
CA GLN A 32 -12.53 -9.60 -8.67
C GLN A 32 -11.02 -9.38 -8.82
N ALA A 33 -10.60 -8.63 -9.84
CA ALA A 33 -9.20 -8.29 -10.03
C ALA A 33 -8.65 -7.45 -8.86
N MET A 34 -9.40 -6.47 -8.37
CA MET A 34 -9.01 -5.66 -7.20
C MET A 34 -8.87 -6.52 -5.95
N SER A 35 -9.88 -7.33 -5.62
CA SER A 35 -9.85 -8.16 -4.40
C SER A 35 -8.73 -9.19 -4.42
N ALA A 36 -8.38 -9.72 -5.59
CA ALA A 36 -7.26 -10.63 -5.77
C ALA A 36 -5.91 -10.00 -5.39
N THR A 37 -5.78 -8.66 -5.41
CA THR A 37 -4.54 -7.96 -5.03
C THR A 37 -4.37 -7.78 -3.52
N PHE A 38 -5.43 -7.88 -2.72
CA PHE A 38 -5.36 -7.55 -1.29
C PHE A 38 -4.46 -8.49 -0.51
N LYS A 39 -4.65 -9.81 -0.66
CA LYS A 39 -3.84 -10.80 0.06
C LYS A 39 -2.35 -10.73 -0.31
N PRO A 40 -1.96 -10.59 -1.60
CA PRO A 40 -0.58 -10.28 -1.96
C PRO A 40 -0.03 -9.01 -1.29
N LYS A 41 -0.76 -7.89 -1.33
CA LYS A 41 -0.31 -6.63 -0.71
C LYS A 41 -0.18 -6.72 0.80
N GLN A 42 -1.11 -7.41 1.48
CA GLN A 42 -1.02 -7.69 2.92
C GLN A 42 0.24 -8.50 3.27
N LYS A 43 0.58 -9.51 2.47
CA LYS A 43 1.82 -10.28 2.66
C LYS A 43 3.07 -9.42 2.48
N GLU A 44 3.05 -8.51 1.52
CA GLU A 44 4.17 -7.61 1.30
C GLU A 44 4.35 -6.63 2.46
N ILE A 45 3.26 -6.04 2.95
CA ILE A 45 3.27 -5.21 4.16
C ILE A 45 3.79 -5.98 5.37
N ALA A 46 3.41 -7.25 5.54
CA ALA A 46 3.94 -8.08 6.62
C ALA A 46 5.47 -8.25 6.52
N LYS A 47 6.02 -8.49 5.32
CA LYS A 47 7.48 -8.55 5.13
C LYS A 47 8.16 -7.21 5.41
N LEU A 48 7.57 -6.10 4.96
CA LEU A 48 8.10 -4.76 5.24
C LEU A 48 8.13 -4.48 6.74
N LYS A 49 7.09 -4.91 7.47
CA LYS A 49 7.04 -4.82 8.93
C LYS A 49 8.15 -5.66 9.56
N ASP A 50 8.31 -6.92 9.14
CA ASP A 50 9.34 -7.80 9.71
C ASP A 50 10.76 -7.24 9.47
N ALA A 51 11.03 -6.73 8.26
CA ALA A 51 12.30 -6.08 7.95
C ALA A 51 12.53 -4.78 8.76
N ARG A 52 11.47 -3.99 8.98
CA ARG A 52 11.53 -2.81 9.85
C ARG A 52 11.86 -3.21 11.29
N ASP A 53 11.21 -4.24 11.81
CA ASP A 53 11.42 -4.71 13.17
C ASP A 53 12.87 -5.24 13.37
N GLU A 54 13.41 -5.98 12.39
CA GLU A 54 14.84 -6.36 12.38
C GLU A 54 15.76 -5.13 12.39
N GLN A 55 15.45 -4.11 11.57
CA GLN A 55 16.23 -2.88 11.55
C GLN A 55 16.14 -2.11 12.88
N ALA A 56 15.01 -2.19 13.60
CA ALA A 56 14.88 -1.58 14.92
C ALA A 56 15.83 -2.25 15.94
N GLU A 57 15.96 -3.58 15.91
CA GLU A 57 16.94 -4.30 16.75
C GLU A 57 18.39 -3.90 16.41
N ILE A 58 18.70 -3.65 15.13
CA ILE A 58 20.00 -3.15 14.69
C ILE A 58 20.27 -1.74 15.24
N VAL A 59 19.26 -0.86 15.25
CA VAL A 59 19.36 0.49 15.82
C VAL A 59 19.68 0.42 17.31
N GLU A 60 18.98 -0.42 18.08
CA GLU A 60 19.24 -0.61 19.51
C GLU A 60 20.67 -1.12 19.75
N THR A 61 21.08 -2.17 19.03
CA THR A 61 22.44 -2.74 19.14
C THR A 61 23.53 -1.71 18.86
N LYS A 62 23.34 -0.85 17.84
CA LYS A 62 24.30 0.21 17.50
C LYS A 62 24.25 1.38 18.49
N GLY A 63 23.08 1.66 19.07
CA GLY A 63 22.93 2.64 20.15
C GLY A 63 23.72 2.22 21.38
N GLU A 64 23.54 0.98 21.84
CA GLU A 64 24.31 0.41 22.96
C GLU A 64 25.82 0.47 22.69
N ALA A 65 26.26 0.06 21.49
CA ALA A 65 27.67 0.11 21.11
C ALA A 65 28.25 1.55 21.11
N TRP A 66 27.44 2.55 20.75
CA TRP A 66 27.85 3.95 20.85
C TRP A 66 27.92 4.42 22.30
N ASP A 67 26.91 4.12 23.11
CA ASP A 67 26.87 4.50 24.53
C ASP A 67 28.08 3.94 25.29
N ASP A 68 28.46 2.69 25.04
CA ASP A 68 29.62 2.01 25.64
C ASP A 68 30.95 2.74 25.38
N VAL A 69 31.11 3.36 24.21
CA VAL A 69 32.35 4.07 23.86
C VAL A 69 32.28 5.56 24.15
N GLU A 70 31.08 6.14 24.19
CA GLU A 70 30.84 7.55 24.48
C GLU A 70 31.24 7.90 25.92
N VAL A 71 31.03 6.99 26.88
CA VAL A 71 31.48 7.19 28.28
C VAL A 71 33.00 7.41 28.39
N MET A 72 33.78 6.86 27.45
CA MET A 72 35.23 7.01 27.40
C MET A 72 35.71 8.18 26.54
N ARG A 73 34.80 8.93 25.89
CA ARG A 73 35.11 9.99 24.91
C ARG A 73 36.20 10.96 25.39
N ASN A 74 36.10 11.40 26.64
CA ASN A 74 36.99 12.42 27.20
C ASN A 74 38.33 11.87 27.71
N ALA A 75 38.55 10.55 27.68
CA ALA A 75 39.79 9.94 28.15
C ALA A 75 40.97 10.20 27.18
N SER A 76 40.72 10.29 25.88
CA SER A 76 41.75 10.70 24.91
C SER A 76 41.17 11.09 23.55
N ARG A 77 41.98 11.73 22.70
CA ARG A 77 41.62 11.96 21.28
C ARG A 77 41.30 10.67 20.51
N LYS A 78 41.89 9.53 20.88
CA LYS A 78 41.60 8.24 20.25
C LYS A 78 40.21 7.73 20.64
N HIS A 79 39.83 7.87 21.91
CA HIS A 79 38.49 7.50 22.39
C HIS A 79 37.43 8.39 21.74
N ALA A 80 37.67 9.70 21.65
CA ALA A 80 36.76 10.60 20.94
C ALA A 80 36.50 10.19 19.48
N LYS A 81 37.54 9.84 18.73
CA LYS A 81 37.38 9.32 17.36
C LYS A 81 36.60 8.01 17.29
N THR A 82 36.75 7.14 18.28
CA THR A 82 36.03 5.86 18.35
C THR A 82 34.54 6.12 18.59
N ALA A 83 34.22 7.02 19.51
CA ALA A 83 32.85 7.42 19.80
C ALA A 83 32.19 8.13 18.60
N ASP A 84 32.92 9.00 17.91
CA ASP A 84 32.41 9.65 16.68
C ASP A 84 32.09 8.63 15.58
N ALA A 85 32.92 7.60 15.41
CA ALA A 85 32.68 6.54 14.43
C ALA A 85 31.45 5.69 14.81
N ALA A 86 31.34 5.26 16.06
CA ALA A 86 30.18 4.50 16.54
C ALA A 86 28.87 5.31 16.43
N LYS A 87 28.93 6.62 16.75
CA LYS A 87 27.79 7.52 16.57
C LYS A 87 27.36 7.63 15.12
N ALA A 88 28.30 7.72 14.18
CA ALA A 88 27.99 7.78 12.76
C ALA A 88 27.26 6.50 12.28
N ASP A 89 27.70 5.33 12.76
CA ASP A 89 27.05 4.05 12.45
C ASP A 89 25.64 3.97 13.04
N TYR A 90 25.44 4.46 14.26
CA TYR A 90 24.13 4.53 14.91
C TYR A 90 23.17 5.47 14.18
N GLU A 91 23.60 6.68 13.84
CA GLU A 91 22.75 7.64 13.10
C GLU A 91 22.43 7.15 11.68
N ALA A 92 23.34 6.44 11.02
CA ALA A 92 23.05 5.79 9.74
C ALA A 92 21.93 4.74 9.89
N ALA A 93 22.01 3.88 10.91
CA ALA A 93 20.99 2.87 11.16
C ALA A 93 19.62 3.49 11.49
N LYS A 94 19.58 4.60 12.24
CA LYS A 94 18.35 5.37 12.49
C LYS A 94 17.75 5.94 11.22
N ALA A 95 18.58 6.50 10.34
CA ALA A 95 18.12 7.02 9.06
C ALA A 95 17.54 5.91 8.16
N ASP A 96 18.14 4.72 8.20
CA ASP A 96 17.62 3.54 7.51
C ASP A 96 16.27 3.08 8.08
N LEU A 97 16.15 2.98 9.42
CA LEU A 97 14.90 2.65 10.10
C LEU A 97 13.77 3.61 9.71
N LEU A 98 14.03 4.92 9.77
CA LEU A 98 13.04 5.93 9.39
C LEU A 98 12.56 5.74 7.94
N ARG A 99 13.48 5.43 7.02
CA ARG A 99 13.14 5.18 5.61
C ARG A 99 12.22 3.97 5.47
N MET A 100 12.49 2.89 6.21
CA MET A 100 11.66 1.69 6.23
C MET A 100 10.27 1.98 6.83
N GLU A 101 10.19 2.76 7.89
CA GLU A 101 8.91 3.14 8.51
C GLU A 101 8.04 3.97 7.59
N LEU A 102 8.63 4.94 6.87
CA LEU A 102 7.93 5.72 5.86
C LEU A 102 7.40 4.83 4.72
N GLY A 103 8.22 3.91 4.22
CA GLY A 103 7.82 2.96 3.17
C GLY A 103 6.68 2.03 3.63
N LEU A 104 6.74 1.55 4.88
CA LEU A 104 5.67 0.74 5.48
C LEU A 104 4.37 1.55 5.61
N GLN A 105 4.45 2.79 6.10
CA GLN A 105 3.30 3.66 6.23
C GLN A 105 2.65 3.95 4.87
N GLU A 106 3.45 4.22 3.84
CA GLU A 106 2.98 4.42 2.47
C GLU A 106 2.24 3.17 1.95
N ALA A 107 2.84 1.99 2.11
CA ALA A 107 2.25 0.73 1.67
C ALA A 107 0.91 0.43 2.36
N VAL A 108 0.84 0.65 3.68
CA VAL A 108 -0.40 0.48 4.46
C VAL A 108 -1.46 1.48 4.02
N THR A 109 -1.07 2.74 3.81
CA THR A 109 -1.99 3.79 3.36
C THR A 109 -2.56 3.46 1.99
N ALA A 110 -1.72 3.02 1.06
CA ALA A 110 -2.15 2.61 -0.28
C ALA A 110 -3.12 1.42 -0.23
N LEU A 111 -2.83 0.39 0.57
CA LEU A 111 -3.74 -0.74 0.72
C LEU A 111 -5.10 -0.34 1.33
N ASN A 112 -5.09 0.55 2.32
CA ASN A 112 -6.34 1.06 2.91
C ASN A 112 -7.16 1.85 1.89
N ALA A 113 -6.52 2.66 1.05
CA ALA A 113 -7.19 3.36 -0.05
C ALA A 113 -7.80 2.38 -1.07
N ASP A 114 -7.11 1.27 -1.39
CA ASP A 114 -7.67 0.25 -2.28
C ASP A 114 -8.89 -0.45 -1.67
N PHE A 115 -8.85 -0.75 -0.36
CA PHE A 115 -10.01 -1.30 0.36
C PHE A 115 -11.19 -0.34 0.35
N GLU A 116 -10.94 0.96 0.55
CA GLU A 116 -11.98 1.97 0.48
C GLU A 116 -12.60 2.06 -0.91
N ALA A 117 -11.77 2.12 -1.97
CA ALA A 117 -12.24 2.11 -3.35
C ALA A 117 -13.08 0.86 -3.68
N TYR A 118 -12.64 -0.31 -3.21
CA TYR A 118 -13.39 -1.55 -3.34
C TYR A 118 -14.71 -1.50 -2.57
N ASN A 119 -14.74 -1.02 -1.34
CA ASN A 119 -15.95 -0.94 -0.53
C ASN A 119 -16.99 0.00 -1.14
N GLN A 120 -16.54 1.09 -1.76
CA GLN A 120 -17.42 2.06 -2.43
C GLN A 120 -18.03 1.52 -3.73
N THR A 121 -17.30 0.67 -4.46
CA THR A 121 -17.67 0.31 -5.84
C THR A 121 -18.04 -1.16 -6.06
N CYS A 122 -17.60 -2.05 -5.18
CA CYS A 122 -17.64 -3.50 -5.36
C CYS A 122 -18.39 -4.23 -4.23
N ALA A 123 -18.28 -3.75 -2.98
CA ALA A 123 -18.88 -4.46 -1.84
C ALA A 123 -20.43 -4.45 -1.83
N THR A 124 -21.06 -3.59 -2.64
CA THR A 124 -22.52 -3.51 -2.80
C THR A 124 -23.04 -4.23 -4.05
N GLN A 125 -22.15 -4.68 -4.95
CA GLN A 125 -22.54 -5.44 -6.14
C GLN A 125 -22.80 -6.90 -5.73
N LYS A 126 -24.07 -7.29 -5.69
CA LYS A 126 -24.53 -8.68 -5.44
C LYS A 126 -24.63 -9.46 -6.74
#